data_AF-A0A929SDN2-F1
#
_entry.id   AF-A0A929SDN2-F1
#
_cell.length_a   1.000
_cell.length_b   1.000
_cell.length_c   1.000
_cell.angle_alpha   90.00
_cell.angle_beta   90.00
_cell.angle_gamma   90.00
#
_symmetry.space_group_name_H-M   'P 1'
#
loop_
_entity.id
_entity.type
_entity.pdbx_description
1 polymer ?
#
loop_
_entity_poly.entity_id
_entity_poly.type
_entity_poly.pdbx_seq_one_letter_code
_entity_poly.pdbx_strand_id
1 'polypeptide(L)'
;MEVLLQIDPEEEEKAGFQELIRLCNKEDQTDYAEDLDYDFFYSIRNEEKKESGLAEDFLALLMGYRLGTEEDGQSILLCSVFIHPFMRGQGLFTACIESLLDDFRSMQIRIERKGKESSFLHYPYLYSEYFMEKRLAKPISFPGDRKEYPFGEVYFSPYNEKTLYLYGLMVENRFRGQGKGEEILRDALEKEERGPFEKVILQVDSRNLPAMRLYTGLGFYVKDSLSYYRIEREKRNGKNL
;
A
#
# COMPACT_ATOMS: atom_id res chain seq x y z
N MET A 1 -10.90 -9.93 26.05
CA MET A 1 -9.70 -9.66 25.24
C MET A 1 -9.46 -8.17 25.26
N GLU A 2 -8.31 -7.76 25.77
CA GLU A 2 -7.91 -6.35 25.89
C GLU A 2 -7.16 -5.90 24.63
N VAL A 3 -7.39 -4.66 24.19
CA VAL A 3 -6.64 -4.03 23.10
C VAL A 3 -5.57 -3.14 23.74
N LEU A 4 -4.31 -3.40 23.43
CA LEU A 4 -3.16 -2.66 23.95
C LEU A 4 -2.62 -1.72 22.88
N LEU A 5 -2.32 -0.47 23.25
CA LEU A 5 -1.63 0.50 22.40
C LEU A 5 -0.13 0.50 22.75
N GLN A 6 0.72 0.33 21.75
CA GLN A 6 2.17 0.39 21.87
C GLN A 6 2.75 1.40 20.87
N ILE A 7 3.78 2.15 21.30
CA ILE A 7 4.55 3.06 20.43
C ILE A 7 5.87 2.40 20.05
N ASP A 8 6.58 1.88 21.06
CA ASP A 8 7.85 1.18 20.91
C ASP A 8 7.73 -0.24 21.49
N PRO A 9 7.22 -1.22 20.72
CA PRO A 9 7.08 -2.59 21.19
C PRO A 9 8.42 -3.21 21.54
N GLU A 10 8.45 -4.08 22.55
CA GLU A 10 9.65 -4.83 22.92
C GLU A 10 10.04 -5.84 21.82
N GLU A 11 11.28 -6.32 21.82
CA GLU A 11 11.75 -7.27 20.79
C GLU A 11 10.94 -8.57 20.74
N GLU A 12 10.45 -9.05 21.89
CA GLU A 12 9.55 -10.20 21.97
C GLU A 12 8.18 -9.90 21.33
N GLU A 13 7.64 -8.70 21.51
CA GLU A 13 6.40 -8.26 20.89
C GLU A 13 6.55 -8.14 19.37
N LYS A 14 7.64 -7.53 18.91
CA LYS A 14 7.98 -7.42 17.49
C LYS A 14 8.06 -8.80 16.83
N ALA A 15 8.70 -9.76 17.49
CA ALA A 15 8.79 -11.13 16.98
C ALA A 15 7.39 -11.76 16.80
N GLY A 16 6.50 -11.57 17.78
CA GLY A 16 5.12 -12.05 17.72
C GLY A 16 4.28 -11.33 16.64
N PHE A 17 4.49 -10.02 16.45
CA PHE A 17 3.85 -9.25 15.37
C PHE A 17 4.26 -9.78 13.99
N GLN A 18 5.56 -9.99 13.78
CA GLN A 18 6.09 -10.55 12.54
C GLN A 18 5.59 -11.97 12.27
N GLU A 19 5.46 -12.79 13.31
CA GLU A 19 4.85 -14.12 13.20
C GLU A 19 3.40 -14.05 12.72
N LEU A 20 2.59 -13.15 13.30
CA LEU A 20 1.21 -12.95 12.90
C LEU A 20 1.09 -12.45 11.45
N ILE A 21 1.95 -11.53 11.03
CA ILE A 21 2.01 -11.04 9.64
C ILE A 21 2.34 -12.21 8.69
N ARG A 22 3.36 -13.02 9.00
CA ARG A 22 3.72 -14.20 8.21
C ARG A 22 2.58 -15.19 8.06
N LEU A 23 1.87 -15.45 9.15
CA LEU A 23 0.73 -16.35 9.17
C LEU A 23 -0.41 -15.83 8.27
N CYS A 24 -0.74 -14.55 8.38
CA CYS A 24 -1.75 -13.92 7.52
C CYS A 24 -1.32 -13.92 6.04
N ASN A 25 -0.06 -13.59 5.75
CA ASN A 25 0.51 -13.65 4.40
C ASN A 25 0.35 -15.03 3.77
N LYS A 26 0.67 -16.08 4.54
CA LYS A 26 0.53 -17.47 4.09
C LYS A 26 -0.92 -17.85 3.80
N GLU A 27 -1.84 -17.49 4.70
CA GLU A 27 -3.26 -17.80 4.54
C GLU A 27 -3.89 -17.05 3.36
N ASP A 28 -3.62 -15.75 3.26
CA ASP A 28 -4.25 -14.84 2.30
C ASP A 28 -3.52 -14.81 0.94
N GLN A 29 -2.40 -15.53 0.82
CA GLN A 29 -1.52 -15.52 -0.35
C GLN A 29 -1.03 -14.11 -0.70
N THR A 30 -0.69 -13.34 0.33
CA THR A 30 -0.12 -11.99 0.22
C THR A 30 1.35 -11.99 0.65
N ASP A 31 2.00 -10.86 0.42
CA ASP A 31 3.42 -10.64 0.70
C ASP A 31 3.61 -9.24 1.33
N TYR A 32 2.85 -8.91 2.38
CA TYR A 32 3.15 -7.73 3.19
C TYR A 32 4.54 -7.84 3.80
N ALA A 33 5.27 -6.73 3.85
CA ALA A 33 6.54 -6.68 4.53
C ALA A 33 6.37 -6.93 6.04
N GLU A 34 7.40 -7.52 6.65
CA GLU A 34 7.48 -7.77 8.10
C GLU A 34 8.25 -6.65 8.83
N ASP A 35 8.58 -5.57 8.13
CA ASP A 35 9.09 -4.37 8.78
C ASP A 35 7.99 -3.73 9.64
N LEU A 36 8.42 -3.19 10.78
CA LEU A 36 7.55 -2.59 11.78
C LEU A 36 7.87 -1.09 11.87
N ASP A 37 8.10 -0.44 10.72
CA ASP A 37 8.36 1.00 10.61
C ASP A 37 7.04 1.78 10.63
N TYR A 38 6.38 1.76 11.80
CA TYR A 38 5.09 2.40 12.05
C TYR A 38 5.17 3.29 13.29
N ASP A 39 4.32 4.31 13.35
CA ASP A 39 4.30 5.26 14.48
C ASP A 39 3.70 4.63 15.75
N PHE A 40 2.79 3.67 15.58
CA PHE A 40 2.12 2.98 16.70
C PHE A 40 1.52 1.63 16.27
N PHE A 41 1.18 0.84 17.28
CA PHE A 41 0.63 -0.50 17.18
C PHE A 41 -0.56 -0.64 18.14
N TYR A 42 -1.65 -1.25 17.69
CA TYR A 42 -2.63 -1.84 18.57
C TYR A 42 -2.57 -3.36 18.45
N SER A 43 -2.60 -4.06 19.57
CA SER A 43 -2.51 -5.52 19.57
C SER A 43 -3.49 -6.17 20.55
N ILE A 44 -3.87 -7.41 20.25
CA ILE A 44 -4.62 -8.27 21.15
C ILE A 44 -3.78 -9.51 21.42
N ARG A 45 -3.33 -9.67 22.67
CA ARG A 45 -2.54 -10.82 23.11
C ARG A 45 -3.41 -12.06 23.31
N ASN A 46 -2.82 -13.22 23.05
CA ASN A 46 -3.39 -14.53 23.32
C ASN A 46 -2.99 -15.00 24.73
N GLU A 47 -3.60 -14.42 25.76
CA GLU A 47 -3.31 -14.78 27.16
C GLU A 47 -3.81 -16.19 27.51
N GLU A 48 -4.85 -16.67 26.83
CA GLU A 48 -5.54 -17.93 27.12
C GLU A 48 -5.35 -18.96 25.99
N LYS A 49 -4.09 -19.33 25.70
CA LYS A 49 -3.73 -20.28 24.61
C LYS A 49 -4.52 -21.60 24.63
N LYS A 50 -4.91 -22.08 25.81
CA LYS A 50 -5.72 -23.31 25.95
C LYS A 50 -7.16 -23.12 25.45
N GLU A 51 -7.73 -21.94 25.65
CA GLU A 51 -9.10 -21.62 25.23
C GLU A 51 -9.15 -21.28 23.74
N SER A 52 -8.18 -20.50 23.25
CA SER A 52 -8.07 -20.20 21.82
C SER A 52 -7.67 -21.43 20.99
N GLY A 53 -6.95 -22.38 21.58
CA GLY A 53 -6.38 -23.52 20.87
C GLY A 53 -5.22 -23.14 19.94
N LEU A 54 -4.69 -21.93 20.12
CA LEU A 54 -3.65 -21.33 19.28
C LEU A 54 -2.34 -21.20 20.06
N ALA A 55 -1.23 -21.40 19.37
CA ALA A 55 0.10 -21.34 19.97
C ALA A 55 0.70 -19.92 19.92
N GLU A 56 0.24 -19.12 18.97
CA GLU A 56 0.68 -17.77 18.65
C GLU A 56 0.37 -16.79 19.79
N ASP A 57 1.28 -15.84 20.03
CA ASP A 57 1.17 -14.88 21.14
C ASP A 57 0.17 -13.75 20.87
N PHE A 58 -0.12 -13.47 19.60
CA PHE A 58 -1.00 -12.37 19.20
C PHE A 58 -2.13 -12.87 18.29
N LEU A 59 -3.34 -12.39 18.57
CA LEU A 59 -4.54 -12.72 17.82
C LEU A 59 -4.91 -11.63 16.82
N ALA A 60 -4.53 -10.38 17.10
CA ALA A 60 -4.74 -9.23 16.24
C ALA A 60 -3.60 -8.22 16.38
N LEU A 61 -3.32 -7.55 15.27
CA LEU A 61 -2.36 -6.47 15.14
C LEU A 61 -2.93 -5.42 14.19
N LEU A 62 -2.93 -4.16 14.61
CA LEU A 62 -3.15 -2.99 13.78
C LEU A 62 -1.91 -2.13 13.89
N MET A 63 -1.36 -1.72 12.77
CA MET A 63 -0.19 -0.85 12.70
C MET A 63 -0.59 0.42 11.97
N GLY A 64 -0.13 1.57 12.44
CA GLY A 64 -0.49 2.84 11.85
C GLY A 64 0.64 3.84 11.81
N TYR A 65 0.64 4.66 10.77
CA TYR A 65 1.53 5.81 10.65
C TYR A 65 0.78 7.02 10.08
N ARG A 66 1.27 8.21 10.40
CA ARG A 66 0.71 9.47 9.95
C ARG A 66 1.25 9.81 8.57
N LEU A 67 0.34 10.05 7.62
CA LEU A 67 0.73 10.60 6.33
C LEU A 67 1.17 12.05 6.48
N GLY A 68 2.22 12.44 5.76
CA GLY A 68 2.67 13.84 5.66
C GLY A 68 1.73 14.75 4.85
N THR A 69 0.53 14.29 4.53
CA THR A 69 -0.49 15.03 3.76
C THR A 69 -1.78 15.15 4.57
N GLU A 70 -2.53 16.21 4.28
CA GLU A 70 -3.83 16.47 4.87
C GLU A 70 -4.91 16.46 3.79
N GLU A 71 -6.11 16.03 4.17
CA GLU A 71 -7.31 16.09 3.34
C GLU A 71 -8.41 16.79 4.14
N ASP A 72 -9.06 17.78 3.53
CA ASP A 72 -10.08 18.62 4.19
C ASP A 72 -9.62 19.25 5.52
N GLY A 73 -8.33 19.58 5.63
CA GLY A 73 -7.71 20.16 6.83
C GLY A 73 -7.55 19.17 7.99
N GLN A 74 -7.65 17.86 7.71
CA GLN A 74 -7.42 16.79 8.68
C GLN A 74 -6.21 15.96 8.25
N SER A 75 -5.33 15.69 9.22
CA SER A 75 -4.27 14.70 9.04
C SER A 75 -4.85 13.30 8.83
N ILE A 76 -4.15 12.49 8.05
CA ILE A 76 -4.56 11.13 7.72
C ILE A 76 -3.65 10.13 8.46
N LEU A 77 -4.26 9.14 9.10
CA LEU A 77 -3.59 7.92 9.52
C LEU A 77 -3.80 6.84 8.45
N LEU A 78 -2.71 6.23 8.03
CA LEU A 78 -2.76 5.02 7.23
C LEU A 78 -2.47 3.82 8.11
N CYS A 79 -3.32 2.80 8.02
CA CYS A 79 -3.24 1.62 8.88
C CYS A 79 -3.27 0.32 8.07
N SER A 80 -2.49 -0.66 8.55
CA SER A 80 -2.54 -2.06 8.13
C SER A 80 -3.07 -2.91 9.28
N VAL A 81 -3.94 -3.89 9.00
CA VAL A 81 -4.58 -4.72 10.04
C VAL A 81 -4.45 -6.21 9.72
N PHE A 82 -4.00 -6.98 10.69
CA PHE A 82 -3.78 -8.41 10.62
C PHE A 82 -4.55 -9.11 11.73
N ILE A 83 -5.46 -10.02 11.37
CA ILE A 83 -6.23 -10.84 12.30
C ILE A 83 -5.88 -12.29 12.03
N HIS A 84 -5.53 -12.99 13.11
CA HIS A 84 -5.22 -14.41 13.05
C HIS A 84 -6.34 -15.17 12.29
N PRO A 85 -6.04 -15.98 11.25
CA PRO A 85 -7.00 -16.65 10.40
C PRO A 85 -8.16 -17.34 11.13
N PHE A 86 -7.84 -18.12 12.16
CA PHE A 86 -8.83 -18.84 12.97
C PHE A 86 -9.66 -17.95 13.92
N MET A 87 -9.25 -16.70 14.12
CA MET A 87 -9.95 -15.72 14.96
C MET A 87 -10.76 -14.70 14.16
N ARG A 88 -10.78 -14.81 12.83
CA ARG A 88 -11.56 -13.91 11.96
C ARG A 88 -13.06 -14.10 12.23
N GLY A 89 -13.82 -13.01 12.08
CA GLY A 89 -15.26 -13.02 12.35
C GLY A 89 -15.65 -12.98 13.84
N GLN A 90 -14.67 -12.90 14.75
CA GLN A 90 -14.91 -12.84 16.21
C GLN A 90 -14.87 -11.41 16.79
N GLY A 91 -14.91 -10.38 15.94
CA GLY A 91 -14.93 -8.98 16.37
C GLY A 91 -13.57 -8.36 16.72
N LEU A 92 -12.46 -9.09 16.61
CA LEU A 92 -11.11 -8.57 16.92
C LEU A 92 -10.73 -7.35 16.07
N PHE A 93 -11.04 -7.39 14.77
CA PHE A 93 -10.86 -6.25 13.88
C PHE A 93 -11.64 -5.02 14.39
N THR A 94 -12.92 -5.21 14.73
CA THR A 94 -13.77 -4.13 15.23
C THR A 94 -13.21 -3.54 16.53
N ALA A 95 -12.75 -4.38 17.46
CA ALA A 95 -12.15 -3.91 18.70
C ALA A 95 -10.92 -3.02 18.45
N CYS A 96 -9.99 -3.43 17.58
CA CYS A 96 -8.83 -2.60 17.22
C CYS A 96 -9.25 -1.27 16.57
N ILE A 97 -10.24 -1.29 15.68
CA ILE A 97 -10.73 -0.08 15.00
C ILE A 97 -11.46 0.86 15.94
N GLU A 98 -12.26 0.35 16.89
CA GLU A 98 -12.93 1.18 17.91
C GLU A 98 -11.91 1.89 18.81
N SER A 99 -10.88 1.18 19.29
CA SER A 99 -9.78 1.80 20.04
C SER A 99 -9.06 2.89 19.25
N LEU A 100 -8.71 2.61 17.99
CA LEU A 100 -8.09 3.58 17.10
C LEU A 100 -8.97 4.84 16.90
N LEU A 101 -10.28 4.65 16.67
CA LEU A 101 -11.24 5.75 16.50
C LEU A 101 -11.48 6.55 17.79
N ASP A 102 -11.31 5.93 18.95
CA ASP A 102 -11.43 6.59 20.25
C ASP A 102 -10.22 7.45 20.58
N ASP A 103 -9.02 7.02 20.19
CA ASP A 103 -7.77 7.74 20.43
C ASP A 103 -7.53 8.85 19.40
N PHE A 104 -7.86 8.61 18.12
CA PHE A 104 -7.56 9.53 17.00
C PHE A 104 -8.79 10.22 16.40
N ARG A 105 -9.64 10.79 17.26
CA ARG A 105 -10.98 11.34 16.91
C ARG A 105 -10.98 12.45 15.85
N SER A 106 -9.89 13.20 15.70
CA SER A 106 -9.79 14.33 14.78
C SER A 106 -9.10 14.00 13.47
N MET A 107 -8.68 12.74 13.28
CA MET A 107 -7.92 12.30 12.13
C MET A 107 -8.80 11.51 11.18
N GLN A 108 -8.49 11.59 9.89
CA GLN A 108 -9.04 10.66 8.92
C GLN A 108 -8.28 9.35 9.01
N ILE A 109 -9.01 8.23 8.99
CA ILE A 109 -8.41 6.91 9.10
C ILE A 109 -8.60 6.19 7.78
N ARG A 110 -7.50 5.67 7.24
CA ARG A 110 -7.49 4.84 6.04
C ARG A 110 -6.88 3.48 6.36
N ILE A 111 -7.51 2.42 5.88
CA ILE A 111 -6.92 1.09 5.89
C ILE A 111 -6.39 0.79 4.50
N GLU A 112 -5.16 0.31 4.43
CA GLU A 112 -4.59 -0.28 3.23
C GLU A 112 -4.76 -1.80 3.23
N ARG A 113 -4.95 -2.36 2.05
CA ARG A 113 -5.04 -3.80 1.86
C ARG A 113 -4.55 -4.22 0.47
N LYS A 114 -3.64 -5.18 0.41
CA LYS A 114 -3.19 -5.83 -0.82
C LYS A 114 -4.34 -6.55 -1.53
N GLY A 115 -4.30 -6.52 -2.86
CA GLY A 115 -5.31 -7.06 -3.74
C GLY A 115 -6.39 -6.05 -4.15
N LYS A 116 -7.15 -6.42 -5.19
CA LYS A 116 -8.22 -5.62 -5.78
C LYS A 116 -9.55 -6.15 -5.31
N GLU A 117 -10.18 -5.45 -4.37
CA GLU A 117 -11.58 -5.71 -3.98
C GLU A 117 -12.43 -4.47 -4.21
N SER A 118 -13.67 -4.67 -4.64
CA SER A 118 -14.65 -3.59 -4.81
C SER A 118 -15.20 -3.07 -3.48
N SER A 119 -14.94 -3.77 -2.37
CA SER A 119 -15.37 -3.41 -1.02
C SER A 119 -14.65 -4.24 0.03
N PHE A 120 -14.25 -3.64 1.14
CA PHE A 120 -13.72 -4.33 2.33
C PHE A 120 -14.63 -4.06 3.53
N LEU A 121 -15.26 -5.09 4.11
CA LEU A 121 -16.10 -5.00 5.32
C LEU A 121 -17.09 -3.81 5.34
N HIS A 122 -17.66 -3.46 4.18
CA HIS A 122 -18.55 -2.31 3.95
C HIS A 122 -17.90 -0.91 3.98
N TYR A 123 -16.61 -0.79 4.28
CA TYR A 123 -15.91 0.49 4.26
C TYR A 123 -15.82 1.07 2.85
N PRO A 124 -16.05 2.39 2.68
CA PRO A 124 -15.92 3.05 1.39
C PRO A 124 -14.53 2.87 0.77
N TYR A 125 -14.49 2.32 -0.45
CA TYR A 125 -13.30 2.29 -1.28
C TYR A 125 -12.92 3.71 -1.71
N LEU A 126 -11.63 4.04 -1.62
CA LEU A 126 -11.08 5.33 -2.04
C LEU A 126 -10.40 5.22 -3.40
N TYR A 127 -9.33 4.44 -3.47
CA TYR A 127 -8.54 4.17 -4.67
C TYR A 127 -7.65 2.96 -4.44
N SER A 128 -7.10 2.40 -5.51
CA SER A 128 -5.97 1.48 -5.46
C SER A 128 -4.73 2.17 -6.01
N GLU A 129 -3.58 1.87 -5.44
CA GLU A 129 -2.30 2.03 -6.09
C GLU A 129 -1.97 0.73 -6.84
N TYR A 130 -1.66 0.85 -8.13
CA TYR A 130 -1.28 -0.29 -8.96
C TYR A 130 0.23 -0.34 -9.14
N PHE A 131 0.81 -1.47 -8.79
CA PHE A 131 2.18 -1.82 -9.12
C PHE A 131 2.18 -2.44 -10.50
N MET A 132 2.65 -1.69 -11.50
CA MET A 132 2.68 -2.15 -12.88
C MET A 132 4.08 -2.56 -13.30
N GLU A 133 4.16 -3.54 -14.18
CA GLU A 133 5.40 -4.10 -14.69
C GLU A 133 5.37 -4.20 -16.22
N LYS A 134 6.51 -3.99 -16.86
CA LYS A 134 6.75 -4.29 -18.28
C LYS A 134 8.11 -4.95 -18.46
N ARG A 135 8.14 -6.07 -19.19
CA ARG A 135 9.39 -6.61 -19.73
C ARG A 135 9.79 -5.84 -20.99
N LEU A 136 11.05 -5.43 -21.07
CA LEU A 136 11.58 -4.69 -22.22
C LEU A 136 11.83 -5.64 -23.40
N ALA A 137 11.66 -5.13 -24.62
CA ALA A 137 11.90 -5.89 -25.84
C ALA A 137 13.37 -6.29 -26.02
N LYS A 138 14.28 -5.44 -25.52
CA LYS A 138 15.71 -5.70 -25.37
C LYS A 138 16.15 -5.16 -24.00
N PRO A 139 17.19 -5.76 -23.38
CA PRO A 139 17.80 -5.16 -22.20
C PRO A 139 18.44 -3.81 -22.53
N ILE A 140 18.30 -2.82 -21.64
CA ILE A 140 18.79 -1.45 -21.85
C ILE A 140 19.81 -1.00 -20.80
N SER A 141 20.64 -0.03 -21.15
CA SER A 141 21.47 0.74 -20.22
C SER A 141 20.61 1.60 -19.30
N PHE A 142 21.19 2.08 -18.20
CA PHE A 142 20.50 3.03 -17.34
C PHE A 142 20.21 4.32 -18.12
N PRO A 143 18.95 4.77 -18.26
CA PRO A 143 18.62 6.01 -18.99
C PRO A 143 19.07 7.29 -18.27
N GLY A 144 19.55 7.16 -17.03
CA GLY A 144 19.84 8.26 -16.10
C GLY A 144 18.69 8.51 -15.14
N ASP A 145 19.00 9.15 -14.00
CA ASP A 145 17.99 9.41 -12.96
C ASP A 145 16.89 10.38 -13.40
N ARG A 146 17.24 11.26 -14.35
CA ARG A 146 16.35 12.25 -14.96
C ARG A 146 16.71 12.41 -16.43
N LYS A 147 15.69 12.40 -17.28
CA LYS A 147 15.82 12.74 -18.70
C LYS A 147 14.81 13.84 -19.05
N GLU A 148 15.33 14.96 -19.52
CA GLU A 148 14.55 16.16 -19.87
C GLU A 148 14.19 16.18 -21.35
N TYR A 149 12.99 16.67 -21.64
CA TYR A 149 12.46 16.88 -22.99
C TYR A 149 11.83 18.27 -23.06
N PRO A 150 11.68 18.88 -24.25
CA PRO A 150 11.07 20.21 -24.41
C PRO A 150 9.61 20.34 -23.92
N PHE A 151 8.98 19.25 -23.51
CA PHE A 151 7.57 19.17 -23.15
C PHE A 151 7.31 18.33 -21.89
N GLY A 152 8.35 17.90 -21.18
CA GLY A 152 8.22 17.03 -20.02
C GLY A 152 9.51 16.39 -19.56
N GLU A 153 9.40 15.57 -18.53
CA GLU A 153 10.52 14.92 -17.86
C GLU A 153 10.14 13.51 -17.42
N VAL A 154 11.13 12.63 -17.35
CA VAL A 154 10.98 11.27 -16.83
C VAL A 154 12.11 10.96 -15.87
N TYR A 155 11.80 10.16 -14.86
CA TYR A 155 12.72 9.85 -13.77
C TYR A 155 12.77 8.36 -13.48
N PHE A 156 13.98 7.83 -13.36
CA PHE A 156 14.24 6.42 -13.12
C PHE A 156 15.21 6.22 -11.97
N SER A 157 15.11 5.10 -11.28
CA SER A 157 16.17 4.61 -10.41
C SER A 157 16.40 3.12 -10.63
N PRO A 158 17.62 2.60 -10.42
CA PRO A 158 17.82 1.16 -10.34
C PRO A 158 17.06 0.60 -9.13
N TYR A 159 16.13 -0.33 -9.37
CA TYR A 159 15.44 -1.05 -8.29
C TYR A 159 16.27 -2.26 -7.82
N ASN A 160 16.86 -2.97 -8.78
CA ASN A 160 17.85 -4.01 -8.57
C ASN A 160 18.72 -4.15 -9.83
N GLU A 161 19.62 -5.13 -9.86
CA GLU A 161 20.58 -5.36 -10.95
C GLU A 161 19.96 -5.46 -12.36
N LYS A 162 18.66 -5.78 -12.46
CA LYS A 162 17.97 -6.03 -13.74
C LYS A 162 16.68 -5.23 -13.93
N THR A 163 16.26 -4.45 -12.94
CA THR A 163 14.95 -3.78 -12.95
C THR A 163 15.11 -2.29 -12.71
N LEU A 164 14.48 -1.50 -13.57
CA LEU A 164 14.32 -0.06 -13.42
C LEU A 164 13.01 0.24 -12.69
N TYR A 165 13.05 1.21 -11.78
CA TYR A 165 11.86 1.83 -11.22
C TYR A 165 11.61 3.17 -11.91
N LEU A 166 10.47 3.29 -12.60
CA LEU A 166 9.96 4.57 -13.12
C LEU A 166 9.18 5.25 -12.00
N TYR A 167 9.80 6.22 -11.33
CA TYR A 167 9.19 6.91 -10.18
C TYR A 167 8.59 8.28 -10.52
N GLY A 168 8.77 8.76 -11.76
CA GLY A 168 8.19 10.03 -12.18
C GLY A 168 8.06 10.16 -13.69
N LEU A 169 6.91 10.70 -14.12
CA LEU A 169 6.68 11.18 -15.47
C LEU A 169 5.85 12.46 -15.40
N MET A 170 6.35 13.52 -16.01
CA MET A 170 5.67 14.81 -16.06
C MET A 170 5.58 15.27 -17.51
N VAL A 171 4.37 15.67 -17.92
CA VAL A 171 4.14 16.36 -19.20
C VAL A 171 3.54 17.72 -18.88
N GLU A 172 4.16 18.77 -19.41
CA GLU A 172 3.68 20.14 -19.23
C GLU A 172 2.23 20.28 -19.71
N ASN A 173 1.42 21.07 -18.99
CA ASN A 173 -0.02 21.20 -19.22
C ASN A 173 -0.39 21.47 -20.69
N ARG A 174 0.35 22.34 -21.37
CA ARG A 174 0.12 22.73 -22.77
C ARG A 174 0.37 21.62 -23.80
N PHE A 175 1.05 20.55 -23.41
CA PHE A 175 1.40 19.41 -24.27
C PHE A 175 0.64 18.11 -23.92
N ARG A 176 -0.23 18.15 -22.90
CA ARG A 176 -1.06 17.00 -22.52
C ARG A 176 -2.08 16.66 -23.62
N GLY A 177 -2.40 15.37 -23.74
CA GLY A 177 -3.35 14.87 -24.75
C GLY A 177 -2.79 14.77 -26.17
N GLN A 178 -1.51 15.07 -26.39
CA GLN A 178 -0.87 15.10 -27.72
C GLN A 178 0.13 13.94 -27.93
N GLY A 179 0.03 12.86 -27.15
CA GLY A 179 0.95 11.71 -27.25
C GLY A 179 2.34 11.93 -26.64
N LYS A 180 2.60 13.08 -26.01
CA LYS A 180 3.93 13.45 -25.51
C LYS A 180 4.46 12.58 -24.37
N GLY A 181 3.60 12.07 -23.49
CA GLY A 181 4.02 11.10 -22.47
C GLY A 181 4.48 9.77 -23.08
N GLU A 182 3.83 9.34 -24.17
CA GLU A 182 4.24 8.15 -24.91
C GLU A 182 5.57 8.36 -25.62
N GLU A 183 5.76 9.51 -26.26
CA GLU A 183 7.01 9.90 -26.94
C GLU A 183 8.20 9.84 -25.97
N ILE A 184 8.05 10.40 -24.76
CA ILE A 184 9.08 10.36 -23.69
C ILE A 184 9.43 8.92 -23.32
N LEU A 185 8.42 8.10 -23.02
CA LEU A 185 8.68 6.74 -22.53
C LEU A 185 9.26 5.84 -23.61
N ARG A 186 8.83 5.98 -24.87
CA ARG A 186 9.43 5.24 -25.99
C ARG A 186 10.88 5.63 -26.20
N ASP A 187 11.18 6.93 -26.16
CA ASP A 187 12.56 7.39 -26.26
C ASP A 187 13.42 6.82 -25.13
N ALA A 188 12.98 6.94 -23.88
CA ALA A 188 13.71 6.50 -22.70
C ALA A 188 13.82 4.97 -22.52
N LEU A 189 12.93 4.17 -23.14
CA LEU A 189 12.90 2.72 -22.92
C LEU A 189 13.23 1.89 -24.16
N GLU A 190 13.15 2.46 -25.37
CA GLU A 190 13.34 1.71 -26.62
C GLU A 190 14.61 2.14 -27.38
N LYS A 191 15.06 3.39 -27.23
CA LYS A 191 16.23 3.93 -27.94
C LYS A 191 17.55 3.83 -27.17
N GLU A 192 17.49 3.44 -25.91
CA GLU A 192 18.68 3.27 -25.09
C GLU A 192 19.60 2.16 -25.63
N GLU A 193 20.89 2.28 -25.30
CA GLU A 193 21.91 1.27 -25.62
C GLU A 193 21.62 -0.03 -24.87
N ARG A 194 22.30 -1.12 -25.27
CA ARG A 194 22.11 -2.41 -24.61
C ARG A 194 22.76 -2.38 -23.22
N GLY A 195 22.05 -2.88 -22.22
CA GLY A 195 22.55 -2.91 -20.84
C GLY A 195 21.89 -3.98 -19.99
N PRO A 196 22.00 -3.90 -18.65
CA PRO A 196 21.60 -4.98 -17.75
C PRO A 196 20.09 -4.99 -17.45
N PHE A 197 19.37 -3.90 -17.70
CA PHE A 197 17.98 -3.76 -17.28
C PHE A 197 17.02 -4.44 -18.25
N GLU A 198 16.30 -5.45 -17.79
CA GLU A 198 15.39 -6.27 -18.60
C GLU A 198 13.91 -5.89 -18.38
N LYS A 199 13.63 -5.13 -17.32
CA LYS A 199 12.28 -4.86 -16.81
C LYS A 199 12.16 -3.44 -16.27
N VAL A 200 10.96 -2.89 -16.36
CA VAL A 200 10.56 -1.64 -15.72
C VAL A 200 9.36 -1.90 -14.82
N ILE A 201 9.38 -1.34 -13.62
CA ILE A 201 8.24 -1.30 -12.69
C ILE A 201 7.86 0.13 -12.38
N LEU A 202 6.61 0.36 -11.99
CA LEU A 202 6.07 1.67 -11.57
C LEU A 202 4.89 1.50 -10.60
N GLN A 203 4.58 2.55 -9.85
CA GLN A 203 3.33 2.69 -9.10
C GLN A 203 2.44 3.75 -9.75
N VAL A 204 1.12 3.54 -9.76
CA VAL A 204 0.16 4.51 -10.28
C VAL A 204 -1.17 4.45 -9.54
N ASP A 205 -1.67 5.61 -9.13
CA ASP A 205 -3.01 5.75 -8.57
C ASP A 205 -4.08 5.40 -9.62
N SER A 206 -4.99 4.49 -9.28
CA SER A 206 -6.11 4.04 -10.10
C SER A 206 -7.01 5.17 -10.64
N ARG A 207 -7.04 6.33 -9.96
CA ARG A 207 -7.78 7.54 -10.37
C ARG A 207 -7.05 8.32 -11.47
N ASN A 208 -5.75 8.10 -11.67
CA ASN A 208 -4.96 8.72 -12.74
C ASN A 208 -5.22 8.02 -14.08
N LEU A 209 -6.45 8.16 -14.59
CA LEU A 209 -6.88 7.51 -15.83
C LEU A 209 -5.98 7.82 -17.05
N PRO A 210 -5.45 9.05 -17.22
CA PRO A 210 -4.47 9.32 -18.29
C PRO A 210 -3.21 8.46 -18.18
N ALA A 211 -2.60 8.36 -16.99
CA ALA A 211 -1.39 7.56 -16.79
C ALA A 211 -1.68 6.06 -16.94
N MET A 212 -2.79 5.58 -16.39
CA MET A 212 -3.24 4.19 -16.58
C MET A 212 -3.36 3.82 -18.06
N ARG A 213 -4.04 4.65 -18.85
CA ARG A 213 -4.16 4.42 -20.30
C ARG A 213 -2.81 4.42 -21.01
N LEU A 214 -1.92 5.35 -20.64
CA LEU A 214 -0.57 5.43 -21.19
C LEU A 214 0.23 4.16 -20.91
N TYR A 215 0.32 3.75 -19.64
CA TYR A 215 1.11 2.59 -19.24
C TYR A 215 0.56 1.29 -19.83
N THR A 216 -0.75 1.07 -19.76
CA THR A 216 -1.38 -0.11 -20.39
C THR A 216 -1.17 -0.10 -21.91
N GLY A 217 -1.33 1.05 -22.58
CA GLY A 217 -1.06 1.19 -24.02
C GLY A 217 0.38 0.90 -24.41
N LEU A 218 1.33 1.15 -23.50
CA LEU A 218 2.75 0.82 -23.67
C LEU A 218 3.10 -0.62 -23.26
N GLY A 219 2.13 -1.45 -22.88
CA GLY A 219 2.32 -2.86 -22.55
C GLY A 219 2.72 -3.14 -21.11
N PHE A 220 2.57 -2.16 -20.20
CA PHE A 220 2.62 -2.45 -18.76
C PHE A 220 1.34 -3.18 -18.33
N TYR A 221 1.48 -4.16 -17.44
CA TYR A 221 0.36 -4.84 -16.81
C TYR A 221 0.43 -4.69 -15.29
N VAL A 222 -0.73 -4.74 -14.62
CA VAL A 222 -0.80 -4.71 -13.16
C VAL A 222 -0.26 -6.02 -12.62
N LYS A 223 0.81 -5.96 -11.83
CA LYS A 223 1.44 -7.09 -11.16
C LYS A 223 0.86 -7.30 -9.76
N ASP A 224 0.61 -6.19 -9.05
CA ASP A 224 0.03 -6.17 -7.72
C ASP A 224 -0.76 -4.86 -7.52
N SER A 225 -1.54 -4.79 -6.45
CA SER A 225 -2.33 -3.61 -6.08
C SER A 225 -2.46 -3.45 -4.58
N LEU A 226 -2.40 -2.22 -4.10
CA LEU A 226 -2.71 -1.85 -2.73
C LEU A 226 -3.96 -0.95 -2.74
N SER A 227 -5.04 -1.40 -2.10
CA SER A 227 -6.33 -0.72 -2.08
C SER A 227 -6.54 0.00 -0.75
N TYR A 228 -7.11 1.20 -0.82
CA TYR A 228 -7.32 2.07 0.32
C TYR A 228 -8.81 2.25 0.61
N TYR A 229 -9.18 2.11 1.87
CA TYR A 229 -10.56 2.22 2.34
C TYR A 229 -10.66 3.25 3.46
N ARG A 230 -11.73 4.04 3.47
CA ARG A 230 -11.98 5.01 4.53
C ARG A 230 -12.68 4.34 5.70
N ILE A 231 -12.14 4.52 6.90
CA ILE A 231 -12.80 4.09 8.12
C ILE A 231 -13.64 5.23 8.67
N GLU A 232 -14.91 4.93 8.92
CA GLU A 232 -15.87 5.83 9.52
C GLU A 232 -16.55 5.10 10.67
N ARG A 233 -16.95 5.82 11.72
CA ARG A 233 -17.81 5.24 12.75
C ARG A 233 -19.13 4.84 12.09
N GLU A 234 -19.51 3.57 12.22
CA GLU A 234 -20.87 3.17 11.89
C GLU A 234 -21.85 3.99 12.74
N LYS A 235 -22.73 4.76 12.10
CA LYS A 235 -23.84 5.41 12.78
C LYS A 235 -24.84 4.34 13.21
N ARG A 236 -24.63 3.72 14.37
CA ARG A 236 -25.65 2.88 15.01
C ARG A 236 -26.82 3.75 15.43
N ASN A 237 -27.89 3.76 14.63
CA ASN A 237 -29.23 4.24 14.98
C ASN A 237 -29.32 5.45 15.92
N GLY A 238 -28.83 6.61 15.48
CA GLY A 238 -29.30 7.92 15.95
C GLY A 238 -29.15 8.23 17.45
N LYS A 239 -28.28 7.55 18.19
CA LYS A 239 -27.91 7.94 19.55
C LYS A 239 -26.41 8.07 19.66
N ASN A 240 -25.96 9.31 19.75
CA ASN A 240 -24.63 9.64 20.24
C ASN A 240 -24.53 9.12 21.68
N LEU A 241 -23.48 8.37 21.98
CA LEU A 241 -22.97 8.21 23.33
C LEU A 241 -22.11 9.45 23.65
#